data_AF-A0A1G2L2N5-F1
#
_entry.id   AF-A0A1G2L2N5-F1
#
_cell.length_a   1.000
_cell.length_b   1.000
_cell.length_c   1.000
_cell.angle_alpha   90.00
_cell.angle_beta   90.00
_cell.angle_gamma   90.00
#
_symmetry.space_group_name_H-M   'P 1'
#
loop_
_entity.id
_entity.type
_entity.pdbx_description
1 polymer ?
#
loop_
_entity_poly.entity_id
_entity_poly.type
_entity_poly.pdbx_seq_one_letter_code
_entity_poly.pdbx_strand_id
1 'polypeptide(L)'
;MKDQLFEARADTQHQTEEDGTYDQYQKLGGVINEKDCIIALERAEKTTVFSEPLIGQAENIAKYAGIALDNSSGVDPKVKLYAVLRAYAKPEDAKNHHSKMSDQRLFAEAVRMLGDIDSLNKMIAAYPNIDF
;
A
#
# COMPACT_ATOMS: atom_id res chain seq x y z
N MET A 1 52.59 20.93 -12.20
CA MET A 1 51.93 21.18 -10.90
C MET A 1 50.42 21.12 -11.14
N LYS A 2 49.77 20.10 -10.55
CA LYS A 2 48.32 19.92 -10.30
C LYS A 2 47.42 19.70 -11.53
N ASP A 3 47.08 18.45 -11.87
CA ASP A 3 46.00 17.59 -11.31
C ASP A 3 44.61 18.14 -11.69
N GLN A 4 43.95 17.62 -12.75
CA GLN A 4 43.00 16.49 -12.78
C GLN A 4 41.64 16.74 -12.07
N LEU A 5 40.60 16.39 -12.84
CA LEU A 5 39.23 16.00 -12.48
C LEU A 5 38.28 17.05 -11.87
N PHE A 6 37.30 17.45 -12.69
CA PHE A 6 35.93 17.69 -12.24
C PHE A 6 34.98 16.90 -13.15
N GLU A 7 34.96 15.58 -12.96
CA GLU A 7 33.73 14.83 -13.14
C GLU A 7 33.13 14.62 -11.75
N ALA A 8 31.96 15.20 -11.52
CA ALA A 8 30.98 14.68 -10.58
C ALA A 8 29.63 15.12 -11.14
N ARG A 9 29.15 14.39 -12.14
CA ARG A 9 27.71 14.24 -12.34
C ARG A 9 27.18 13.79 -10.99
N ALA A 10 26.41 14.65 -10.34
CA ALA A 10 25.55 14.23 -9.25
C ALA A 10 24.40 13.42 -9.88
N ASP A 11 24.73 12.21 -10.36
CA ASP A 11 23.78 11.12 -10.45
C ASP A 11 23.48 10.74 -9.00
N THR A 12 22.60 11.52 -8.37
CA THR A 12 21.89 11.09 -7.18
C THR A 12 20.94 9.99 -7.63
N GLN A 13 21.50 8.81 -7.92
CA GLN A 13 20.75 7.58 -7.81
C GLN A 13 20.32 7.50 -6.35
N HIS A 14 19.07 7.88 -6.11
CA HIS A 14 18.31 7.33 -5.00
C HIS A 14 18.27 5.82 -5.21
N GLN A 15 19.34 5.13 -4.81
CA GLN A 15 19.31 3.72 -4.49
C GLN A 15 18.51 3.61 -3.20
N THR A 16 17.19 3.65 -3.31
CA THR A 16 16.27 3.39 -2.21
C THR A 16 15.51 2.13 -2.55
N GLU A 17 15.09 1.42 -1.51
CA GLU A 17 14.49 0.08 -1.47
C GLU A 17 13.16 -0.06 -2.29
N GLU A 18 12.84 0.92 -3.13
CA GLU A 18 11.69 1.03 -4.03
C GLU A 18 11.75 0.04 -5.22
N ASP A 19 12.95 -0.25 -5.74
CA ASP A 19 13.14 -1.02 -6.99
C ASP A 19 12.64 -2.48 -6.91
N GLY A 20 12.39 -3.00 -5.71
CA GLY A 20 11.86 -4.37 -5.50
C GLY A 20 10.42 -4.45 -5.00
N THR A 21 9.93 -3.39 -4.36
CA THR A 21 8.63 -3.41 -3.66
C THR A 21 7.48 -3.45 -4.66
N TYR A 22 7.55 -2.62 -5.72
CA TYR A 22 6.51 -2.61 -6.74
C TYR A 22 6.53 -3.90 -7.59
N ASP A 23 7.70 -4.43 -7.90
CA ASP A 23 7.86 -5.72 -8.57
C ASP A 23 7.21 -6.86 -7.78
N GLN A 24 7.40 -6.90 -6.46
CA GLN A 24 6.77 -7.88 -5.59
C GLN A 24 5.25 -7.69 -5.54
N TYR A 25 4.80 -6.44 -5.42
CA TYR A 25 3.38 -6.10 -5.47
C TYR A 25 2.71 -6.59 -6.78
N GLN A 26 3.35 -6.38 -7.93
CA GLN A 26 2.87 -6.88 -9.23
C GLN A 26 2.84 -8.41 -9.29
N LYS A 27 3.88 -9.09 -8.77
CA LYS A 27 3.92 -10.57 -8.70
C LYS A 27 2.78 -11.15 -7.87
N LEU A 28 2.24 -10.39 -6.91
CA LEU A 28 1.08 -10.76 -6.10
C LEU A 28 -0.28 -10.39 -6.75
N GLY A 29 -0.26 -9.93 -8.00
CA GLY A 29 -1.46 -9.56 -8.76
C GLY A 29 -1.95 -8.13 -8.50
N GLY A 30 -1.10 -7.25 -7.97
CA GLY A 30 -1.42 -5.86 -7.74
C GLY A 30 -1.80 -5.09 -9.01
N VAL A 31 -2.82 -4.22 -8.91
CA VAL A 31 -3.40 -3.50 -10.06
C VAL A 31 -3.22 -1.97 -10.02
N ILE A 32 -2.72 -1.44 -8.91
CA ILE A 32 -2.40 -0.01 -8.73
C ILE A 32 -1.09 0.27 -9.47
N ASN A 33 -0.99 1.37 -10.20
CA ASN A 33 0.26 1.70 -10.89
C ASN A 33 1.38 2.05 -9.90
N GLU A 34 2.63 1.93 -10.35
CA GLU A 34 3.83 2.11 -9.55
C GLU A 34 3.86 3.42 -8.77
N LYS A 35 3.59 4.52 -9.47
CA LYS A 35 3.60 5.85 -8.89
C LYS A 35 2.59 5.97 -7.75
N ASP A 36 1.37 5.48 -7.94
CA ASP A 36 0.33 5.54 -6.92
C ASP A 36 0.62 4.55 -5.76
N CYS A 37 1.25 3.41 -6.04
CA CYS A 37 1.72 2.45 -5.03
C CYS A 37 2.77 3.09 -4.11
N ILE A 38 3.83 3.66 -4.68
CA ILE A 38 4.91 4.31 -3.93
C ILE A 38 4.36 5.49 -3.12
N ILE A 39 3.51 6.34 -3.73
CA ILE A 39 2.87 7.45 -3.01
C ILE A 39 2.02 6.96 -1.83
N ALA A 40 1.32 5.83 -1.99
CA ALA A 40 0.50 5.27 -0.91
C ALA A 40 1.37 4.78 0.25
N LEU A 41 2.47 4.06 -0.05
CA LEU A 41 3.45 3.60 0.93
C LEU A 41 4.06 4.77 1.71
N GLU A 42 4.57 5.78 1.01
CA GLU A 42 5.15 6.97 1.66
C GLU A 42 4.14 7.69 2.55
N ARG A 43 2.89 7.82 2.09
CA ARG A 43 1.84 8.48 2.88
C ARG A 43 1.45 7.68 4.10
N ALA A 44 1.40 6.35 4.01
CA ALA A 44 1.09 5.50 5.15
C ALA A 44 2.15 5.58 6.23
N GLU A 45 3.41 5.75 5.84
CA GLU A 45 4.53 5.98 6.76
C GLU A 45 4.50 7.38 7.40
N LYS A 46 4.31 8.43 6.59
CA LYS A 46 4.39 9.84 7.03
C LYS A 46 3.14 10.33 7.77
N THR A 47 1.98 9.70 7.55
CA THR A 47 0.72 10.13 8.17
C THR A 47 0.64 9.66 9.62
N THR A 48 0.50 10.61 10.55
CA THR A 48 0.46 10.32 11.99
C THR A 48 -0.96 10.17 12.53
N VAL A 49 -1.96 10.70 11.82
CA VAL A 49 -3.37 10.68 12.24
C VAL A 49 -4.22 10.13 11.11
N PHE A 50 -4.93 9.04 11.40
CA PHE A 50 -5.87 8.40 10.48
C PHE A 50 -7.30 8.56 11.00
N SER A 51 -8.25 8.59 10.08
CA SER A 51 -9.68 8.67 10.39
C SER A 51 -10.14 7.43 11.16
N GLU A 52 -10.71 7.62 12.35
CA GLU A 52 -11.24 6.53 13.19
C GLU A 52 -12.24 5.62 12.45
N PRO A 53 -13.21 6.15 11.66
CA PRO A 53 -14.06 5.32 10.81
C PRO A 53 -13.29 4.41 9.84
N LEU A 54 -12.20 4.89 9.23
CA LEU A 54 -11.41 4.08 8.29
C LEU A 54 -10.62 3.00 9.01
N ILE A 55 -10.08 3.31 10.20
CA ILE A 55 -9.43 2.32 11.08
C ILE A 55 -10.43 1.20 11.40
N GLY A 56 -11.61 1.56 11.92
CA GLY A 56 -12.63 0.57 12.30
C GLY A 56 -13.12 -0.28 11.13
N GLN A 57 -13.20 0.28 9.92
CA GLN A 57 -13.53 -0.51 8.72
C GLN A 57 -12.46 -1.56 8.41
N ALA A 58 -11.18 -1.16 8.41
CA ALA A 58 -10.07 -2.05 8.16
C ALA A 58 -9.98 -3.18 9.20
N GLU A 59 -10.15 -2.84 10.48
CA GLU A 59 -10.15 -3.80 11.58
C GLU A 59 -11.28 -4.81 11.46
N ASN A 60 -12.48 -4.39 11.04
CA ASN A 60 -13.60 -5.29 10.81
C ASN A 60 -13.33 -6.26 9.65
N ILE A 61 -12.70 -5.80 8.57
CA ILE A 61 -12.31 -6.65 7.43
C ILE A 61 -11.28 -7.67 7.89
N ALA A 62 -10.22 -7.23 8.58
CA ALA A 62 -9.16 -8.10 9.10
C ALA A 62 -9.72 -9.14 10.07
N LYS A 63 -10.58 -8.72 11.01
CA LYS A 63 -11.25 -9.60 11.96
C LYS A 63 -12.10 -10.66 11.27
N TYR A 64 -12.90 -10.26 10.29
CA TYR A 64 -13.71 -11.20 9.52
C TYR A 64 -12.85 -12.22 8.76
N ALA A 65 -11.72 -11.78 8.19
CA ALA A 65 -10.80 -12.65 7.47
C ALA A 65 -9.87 -13.49 8.38
N GLY A 66 -9.90 -13.31 9.70
CA GLY A 66 -8.99 -13.99 10.61
C GLY A 66 -7.54 -13.52 10.52
N ILE A 67 -7.33 -12.27 10.12
CA ILE A 67 -6.02 -11.63 10.02
C ILE A 67 -5.67 -10.99 11.36
N ALA A 68 -4.50 -11.33 11.89
CA ALA A 68 -3.96 -10.69 13.08
C ALA A 68 -3.36 -9.33 12.69
N LEU A 69 -3.75 -8.28 13.42
CA LEU A 69 -3.18 -6.94 13.27
C LEU A 69 -2.16 -6.71 14.39
N ASP A 70 -0.97 -6.25 14.02
CA ASP A 70 0.08 -5.85 14.94
C ASP A 70 -0.05 -4.36 15.26
N ASN A 71 -0.69 -4.08 16.40
CA ASN A 71 -0.84 -2.73 16.92
C ASN A 71 0.21 -2.37 17.98
N SER A 72 1.30 -3.14 18.11
CA SER A 72 2.33 -2.93 19.14
C SER A 72 3.01 -1.56 19.04
N SER A 73 3.11 -1.02 17.82
CA SER A 73 3.76 0.25 17.52
C SER A 73 2.78 1.34 17.04
N GLY A 74 1.50 1.23 17.41
CA GLY A 74 0.42 2.11 16.94
C GLY A 74 -0.51 1.39 15.98
N VAL A 75 -1.11 2.09 15.02
CA VAL A 75 -2.01 1.47 14.02
C VAL A 75 -1.23 0.52 13.11
N ASP A 76 -1.73 -0.71 12.91
CA ASP A 76 -1.12 -1.71 12.03
C ASP A 76 -0.87 -1.15 10.61
N PRO A 77 0.27 -1.46 9.96
CA PRO A 77 0.60 -0.97 8.62
C PRO A 77 -0.46 -1.27 7.53
N LYS A 78 -1.13 -2.44 7.59
CA LYS A 78 -2.23 -2.80 6.66
C LYS A 78 -3.39 -1.83 6.81
N VAL A 79 -3.71 -1.45 8.04
CA VAL A 79 -4.78 -0.48 8.35
C VAL A 79 -4.41 0.92 7.87
N LYS A 80 -3.16 1.35 8.11
CA LYS A 80 -2.65 2.64 7.61
C LYS A 80 -2.75 2.73 6.10
N LEU A 81 -2.26 1.72 5.38
CA LEU A 81 -2.30 1.67 3.93
C LEU A 81 -3.73 1.64 3.38
N TYR A 82 -4.62 0.83 3.95
CA TYR A 82 -6.03 0.86 3.60
C TYR A 82 -6.62 2.27 3.73
N ALA A 83 -6.38 2.94 4.85
CA ALA A 83 -6.90 4.28 5.10
C ALA A 83 -6.36 5.29 4.07
N VAL A 84 -5.07 5.21 3.72
CA VAL A 84 -4.49 6.03 2.64
C VAL A 84 -5.18 5.74 1.31
N LEU A 85 -5.27 4.48 0.90
CA LEU A 85 -5.87 4.10 -0.39
C LEU A 85 -7.33 4.54 -0.49
N ARG A 86 -8.09 4.40 0.60
CA ARG A 86 -9.49 4.80 0.66
C ARG A 86 -9.67 6.32 0.62
N ALA A 87 -8.82 7.06 1.35
CA ALA A 87 -8.84 8.53 1.34
C ALA A 87 -8.25 9.13 0.05
N TYR A 88 -7.38 8.41 -0.64
CA TYR A 88 -6.72 8.86 -1.88
C TYR A 88 -7.59 8.71 -3.13
N ALA A 89 -8.73 8.02 -3.03
CA ALA A 89 -9.70 7.94 -4.12
C ALA A 89 -10.15 9.36 -4.52
N LYS A 90 -9.56 9.88 -5.62
CA LYS A 90 -9.81 11.24 -6.13
C LYS A 90 -11.31 11.49 -6.38
N PRO A 91 -11.77 12.76 -6.27
CA PRO A 91 -13.12 13.14 -6.67
C PRO A 91 -13.35 12.91 -8.18
N GLU A 92 -14.62 12.84 -8.55
CA GLU A 92 -15.29 12.15 -9.66
C GLU A 92 -14.73 12.27 -11.11
N ASP A 93 -13.71 13.08 -11.39
CA ASP A 93 -13.23 13.33 -12.76
C ASP A 93 -12.03 12.49 -13.22
N ALA A 94 -11.44 11.67 -12.33
CA ALA A 94 -10.41 10.72 -12.73
C ALA A 94 -11.07 9.45 -13.30
N LYS A 95 -10.97 9.25 -14.62
CA LYS A 95 -11.49 8.06 -15.33
C LYS A 95 -10.98 6.70 -14.79
N ASN A 96 -10.04 6.69 -13.85
CA ASN A 96 -9.48 5.51 -13.19
C ASN A 96 -9.42 5.73 -11.66
N HIS A 97 -9.62 4.78 -10.74
CA HIS A 97 -10.50 3.59 -10.68
C HIS A 97 -10.63 3.07 -9.21
N HIS A 98 -10.12 3.80 -8.19
CA HIS A 98 -10.04 3.31 -6.80
C HIS A 98 -11.30 3.57 -5.96
N SER A 99 -12.05 4.63 -6.23
CA SER A 99 -13.38 4.87 -5.60
C SER A 99 -14.40 3.78 -5.93
N LYS A 100 -14.14 3.01 -7.01
CA LYS A 100 -14.99 1.90 -7.46
C LYS A 100 -14.58 0.54 -6.86
N MET A 101 -13.45 0.46 -6.16
CA MET A 101 -13.04 -0.78 -5.50
C MET A 101 -13.79 -0.94 -4.17
N SER A 102 -14.23 -2.16 -3.88
CA SER A 102 -14.78 -2.48 -2.56
C SER A 102 -13.71 -2.32 -1.49
N ASP A 103 -14.15 -2.12 -0.25
CA ASP A 103 -13.22 -1.98 0.87
C ASP A 103 -12.36 -3.24 1.06
N GLN A 104 -12.92 -4.43 0.82
CA GLN A 104 -12.16 -5.68 0.86
C GLN A 104 -11.06 -5.69 -0.19
N ARG A 105 -11.33 -5.22 -1.42
CA ARG A 105 -10.33 -5.18 -2.48
C ARG A 105 -9.24 -4.18 -2.16
N LEU A 106 -9.59 -2.99 -1.67
CA LEU A 106 -8.61 -2.00 -1.22
C LEU A 106 -7.75 -2.51 -0.07
N PHE A 107 -8.35 -3.25 0.89
CA PHE A 107 -7.59 -3.86 1.97
C PHE A 107 -6.65 -4.96 1.45
N ALA A 108 -7.08 -5.76 0.46
CA ALA A 108 -6.19 -6.73 -0.19
C ALA A 108 -5.03 -6.06 -0.93
N GLU A 109 -5.25 -4.91 -1.58
CA GLU A 109 -4.16 -4.12 -2.18
C GLU A 109 -3.16 -3.64 -1.13
N ALA A 110 -3.64 -3.16 0.03
CA ALA A 110 -2.77 -2.78 1.14
C ALA A 110 -1.91 -3.96 1.64
N VAL A 111 -2.51 -5.16 1.73
CA VAL A 111 -1.80 -6.40 2.09
C VAL A 111 -0.76 -6.78 1.04
N ARG A 112 -1.09 -6.68 -0.26
CA ARG A 112 -0.15 -6.95 -1.37
C ARG A 112 1.05 -5.99 -1.34
N MET A 113 0.82 -4.70 -1.08
CA MET A 113 1.88 -3.70 -1.01
C MET A 113 2.89 -4.00 0.11
N LEU A 114 2.43 -4.66 1.18
CA LEU A 114 3.29 -5.10 2.29
C LEU A 114 3.90 -6.48 2.08
N GLY A 115 3.58 -7.16 0.97
CA GLY A 115 4.09 -8.50 0.69
C GLY A 115 3.60 -9.60 1.66
N ASP A 116 2.53 -9.35 2.42
CA ASP A 116 2.03 -10.28 3.43
C ASP A 116 1.13 -11.36 2.80
N ILE A 117 1.78 -12.43 2.32
CA ILE A 117 1.15 -13.54 1.59
C ILE A 117 0.14 -14.31 2.47
N ASP A 118 0.41 -14.47 3.76
CA ASP A 118 -0.50 -15.19 4.67
C ASP A 118 -1.82 -14.42 4.84
N SER A 119 -1.74 -13.12 5.09
CA SER A 119 -2.92 -12.25 5.16
C SER A 119 -3.65 -12.20 3.82
N LEU A 120 -2.94 -12.22 2.69
CA LEU A 120 -3.57 -12.23 1.36
C LEU A 120 -4.36 -13.51 1.12
N ASN A 121 -3.80 -14.67 1.48
CA ASN A 121 -4.49 -15.96 1.37
C ASN A 121 -5.74 -16.01 2.26
N LYS A 122 -5.68 -15.42 3.46
CA LYS A 122 -6.84 -15.28 4.36
C LYS A 122 -7.94 -14.41 3.76
N MET A 123 -7.57 -13.30 3.09
CA MET A 123 -8.54 -12.47 2.36
C MET A 123 -9.25 -13.26 1.26
N ILE A 124 -8.49 -14.00 0.44
CA ILE A 124 -9.03 -14.81 -0.66
C ILE A 124 -9.99 -15.88 -0.11
N ALA A 125 -9.62 -16.55 0.98
CA ALA A 125 -10.47 -17.56 1.60
C ALA A 125 -11.76 -16.98 2.22
N ALA A 126 -11.67 -15.79 2.84
CA ALA A 126 -12.80 -15.16 3.52
C ALA A 126 -13.82 -14.55 2.56
N TYR A 127 -13.38 -14.11 1.38
CA TYR A 127 -14.21 -13.43 0.39
C TYR A 127 -14.16 -14.12 -0.99
N PRO A 128 -14.67 -15.37 -1.11
CA PRO A 128 -14.54 -16.17 -2.34
C PRO A 128 -15.30 -15.60 -3.54
N ASN A 129 -16.23 -14.66 -3.31
CA ASN A 129 -17.03 -14.02 -4.36
C ASN A 129 -16.43 -12.68 -4.83
N ILE A 130 -15.25 -12.29 -4.32
CA ILE A 130 -14.54 -11.10 -4.76
C ILE A 130 -13.38 -11.55 -5.65
N ASP A 131 -13.31 -10.96 -6.84
CA ASP A 131 -12.15 -11.11 -7.72
C ASP A 131 -11.06 -10.15 -7.28
N PHE A 132 -9.96 -10.70 -6.76
CA PHE A 132 -8.87 -9.96 -6.13
C PHE A 132 -7.73 -9.67 -7.10
#